data_AF-A0A371HZY9-F1
#
_entry.id   AF-A0A371HZY9-F1
#
_cell.length_a   1.000
_cell.length_b   1.000
_cell.length_c   1.000
_cell.angle_alpha   90.00
_cell.angle_beta   90.00
_cell.angle_gamma   90.00
#
_symmetry.space_group_name_H-M   'P 1'
#
loop_
_entity.id
_entity.type
_entity.pdbx_description
1 polymer ?
#
loop_
_entity_poly.entity_id
_entity_poly.type
_entity_poly.pdbx_seq_one_letter_code
_entity_poly.pdbx_strand_id
1 'polypeptide(L)'
;MNPKVLFLFALLVNLVSKSFQNHNPNPKTPKSTPSPAHVELTNYGLPAGLLPATTVLGYAVNRTSGDFSVKLGGACKITLPPDNYVATYSDTITGKIVEGRIAELDGIRVRAFFKWWSITGIRSSGDDIVFEVGMVTAKYPSKNFDDSPACEGQHSAS
;
A
#
# COMPACT_ATOMS: atom_id res chain seq x y z
N MET A 1 15.76 -6.85 35.87
CA MET A 1 16.77 -5.77 35.85
C MET A 1 18.16 -6.38 36.04
N ASN A 2 19.03 -6.25 35.03
CA ASN A 2 20.47 -6.47 35.13
C ASN A 2 21.15 -5.42 34.23
N PRO A 3 21.84 -4.41 34.77
CA PRO A 3 22.29 -3.24 33.99
C PRO A 3 23.81 -3.25 33.85
N LYS A 4 24.35 -3.85 32.78
CA LYS A 4 25.76 -3.70 32.41
C LYS A 4 25.92 -3.91 30.91
N VAL A 5 25.93 -2.83 30.14
CA VAL A 5 26.89 -2.56 29.05
C VAL A 5 26.63 -1.11 28.61
N LEU A 6 27.41 -0.19 29.17
CA LEU A 6 27.51 1.20 28.75
C LEU A 6 28.75 1.28 27.85
N PHE A 7 28.59 1.30 26.52
CA PHE A 7 29.71 1.59 25.62
C PHE A 7 29.75 3.09 25.33
N LEU A 8 30.63 3.76 26.08
CA LEU A 8 31.16 5.08 25.76
C LEU A 8 32.22 4.93 24.67
N PHE A 9 31.97 5.48 23.48
CA PHE A 9 33.03 5.81 22.53
C PHE A 9 32.88 7.28 22.14
N ALA A 10 33.60 8.13 22.88
CA ALA A 10 33.90 9.49 22.49
C ALA A 10 35.40 9.56 22.19
N LEU A 11 35.77 9.86 20.95
CA LEU A 11 37.09 10.42 20.61
C LEU A 11 37.02 11.17 19.28
N LEU A 12 37.44 12.42 19.36
CA LEU A 12 37.45 13.46 18.35
C LEU A 12 38.55 13.23 17.32
N VAL A 13 38.25 13.43 16.03
CA VAL A 13 39.23 13.94 15.04
C VAL A 13 38.55 14.98 14.14
N ASN A 14 39.27 16.09 13.97
CA ASN A 14 38.87 17.35 13.36
C ASN A 14 38.95 17.36 11.81
N LEU A 15 38.04 18.16 11.22
CA LEU A 15 38.19 19.02 10.02
C LEU A 15 39.00 18.53 8.81
N VAL A 16 38.28 18.13 7.75
CA VAL A 16 38.63 18.45 6.36
C VAL A 16 37.36 18.90 5.62
N SER A 17 37.48 20.00 4.88
CA SER A 17 36.43 20.73 4.15
C SER A 17 35.67 19.91 3.11
N LYS A 18 34.35 20.18 3.06
CA LYS A 18 33.38 20.01 1.95
C LYS A 18 33.86 19.19 0.74
N SER A 19 33.51 17.91 0.72
CA SER A 19 33.21 17.22 -0.55
C SER A 19 31.72 17.33 -0.80
N PHE A 20 31.35 17.72 -2.02
CA PHE A 20 30.00 18.00 -2.50
C PHE A 20 28.98 16.98 -1.97
N GLN A 21 27.96 17.46 -1.25
CA GLN A 21 26.68 16.74 -1.21
C GLN A 21 26.19 16.69 -2.65
N ASN A 22 26.50 15.60 -3.34
CA ASN A 22 25.81 15.24 -4.56
C ASN A 22 24.42 14.77 -4.10
N HIS A 23 23.58 15.74 -3.74
CA HIS A 23 22.17 15.50 -3.54
C HIS A 23 21.61 15.25 -4.93
N ASN A 24 21.77 14.01 -5.40
CA ASN A 24 21.03 13.50 -6.53
C ASN A 24 19.56 13.62 -6.11
N PRO A 25 18.76 14.53 -6.70
CA PRO A 25 17.35 14.53 -6.42
C PRO A 25 16.86 13.20 -6.96
N ASN A 26 16.48 12.31 -6.04
CA ASN A 26 15.73 11.10 -6.35
C ASN A 26 14.74 11.46 -7.46
N PRO A 27 14.75 10.78 -8.62
CA PRO A 27 13.86 11.13 -9.71
C PRO A 27 12.46 11.19 -9.12
N LYS A 28 11.86 12.38 -9.15
CA LYS A 28 10.51 12.61 -8.64
C LYS A 28 9.64 11.63 -9.39
N THR A 29 9.27 10.53 -8.73
CA THR A 29 8.26 9.61 -9.24
C THR A 29 7.07 10.50 -9.57
N PRO A 30 6.62 10.56 -10.83
CA PRO A 30 5.52 11.45 -11.20
C PRO A 30 4.36 11.10 -10.30
N LYS A 31 3.94 12.05 -9.45
CA LYS A 31 2.77 11.89 -8.58
C LYS A 31 1.60 11.63 -9.51
N SER A 32 1.15 10.38 -9.60
CA SER A 32 0.11 9.99 -10.54
C SER A 32 -1.17 10.73 -10.15
N THR A 33 -1.76 11.47 -11.07
CA THR A 33 -3.06 12.10 -10.85
C THR A 33 -4.07 11.00 -10.43
N PRO A 34 -4.75 11.14 -9.28
CA PRO A 34 -5.71 10.15 -8.81
C PRO A 34 -6.79 9.88 -9.85
N SER A 35 -7.04 8.61 -10.16
CA SER A 35 -8.14 8.24 -11.06
C SER A 35 -9.50 8.34 -10.32
N PRO A 36 -10.64 8.35 -11.02
CA PRO A 36 -11.95 8.32 -10.38
C PRO A 36 -12.13 7.19 -9.36
N ALA A 37 -11.49 6.03 -9.55
CA ALA A 37 -11.52 4.92 -8.59
C ALA A 37 -10.82 5.27 -7.26
N HIS A 38 -9.72 6.02 -7.31
CA HIS A 38 -8.99 6.48 -6.13
C HIS A 38 -9.81 7.51 -5.35
N VAL A 39 -10.50 8.40 -6.08
CA VAL A 39 -11.43 9.37 -5.48
C VAL A 39 -12.60 8.65 -4.83
N GLU A 40 -13.16 7.63 -5.49
CA GLU A 40 -14.26 6.85 -4.93
C GLU A 40 -13.87 6.14 -3.63
N LEU A 41 -12.67 5.54 -3.53
CA LEU A 41 -12.18 5.00 -2.26
C LEU A 41 -12.13 6.06 -1.15
N THR A 42 -11.62 7.25 -1.50
CA THR A 42 -11.54 8.37 -0.56
C THR A 42 -12.93 8.82 -0.09
N ASN A 43 -13.94 8.79 -0.96
CA ASN A 43 -15.32 9.13 -0.62
C ASN A 43 -15.94 8.15 0.41
N TYR A 44 -15.44 6.92 0.47
CA TYR A 44 -15.81 5.91 1.48
C TYR A 44 -14.84 5.89 2.67
N GLY A 45 -14.04 6.95 2.88
CA GLY A 45 -13.14 7.05 4.05
C GLY A 45 -11.94 6.11 4.02
N LEU A 46 -11.53 5.66 2.83
CA LEU A 46 -10.36 4.80 2.62
C LEU A 46 -9.26 5.53 1.84
N PRO A 47 -7.97 5.39 2.22
CA PRO A 47 -6.87 6.06 1.53
C PRO A 47 -6.76 5.67 0.06
N ALA A 48 -6.46 6.65 -0.80
CA ALA A 48 -6.30 6.45 -2.24
C ALA A 48 -5.18 5.42 -2.57
N GLY A 49 -4.10 5.41 -1.79
CA GLY A 49 -2.94 4.55 -2.00
C GLY A 49 -3.16 3.07 -1.68
N LEU A 50 -4.37 2.67 -1.32
CA LEU A 50 -4.78 1.26 -1.34
C LEU A 50 -4.87 0.71 -2.77
N LEU A 51 -5.00 1.57 -3.78
CA LEU A 51 -4.88 1.22 -5.20
C LEU A 51 -3.53 1.64 -5.77
N PRO A 52 -2.95 0.82 -6.67
CA PRO A 52 -1.69 1.14 -7.32
C PRO A 52 -1.84 2.31 -8.29
N ALA A 53 -0.77 3.09 -8.43
CA ALA A 53 -0.62 4.16 -9.42
C ALA A 53 -0.41 3.56 -10.83
N THR A 54 -1.42 2.88 -11.33
CA THR A 54 -1.46 2.24 -12.65
C THR A 54 -2.64 2.76 -13.46
N THR A 55 -2.68 2.40 -14.75
CA THR A 55 -3.83 2.69 -15.61
C THR A 55 -5.07 1.97 -15.07
N VAL A 56 -6.07 2.75 -14.64
CA VAL A 56 -7.41 2.25 -14.32
C VAL A 56 -8.28 2.39 -15.55
N LEU A 57 -8.77 1.27 -16.08
CA LEU A 57 -9.64 1.24 -17.26
C LEU A 57 -11.09 1.54 -16.92
N GLY A 58 -11.52 1.26 -15.69
CA GLY A 58 -12.87 1.53 -15.21
C GLY A 58 -13.07 1.17 -13.76
N TYR A 59 -14.17 1.68 -13.19
CA TYR A 59 -14.65 1.30 -11.86
C TYR A 59 -16.18 1.30 -11.85
N ALA A 60 -16.77 0.54 -10.95
CA ALA A 60 -18.20 0.52 -10.71
C ALA A 60 -18.49 0.35 -9.21
N VAL A 61 -19.49 1.09 -8.72
CA VAL A 61 -20.04 0.93 -7.38
C VAL A 61 -21.56 0.88 -7.48
N ASN A 62 -22.16 -0.19 -6.99
CA ASN A 62 -23.60 -0.25 -6.75
C ASN A 62 -23.89 0.31 -5.36
N ARG A 63 -24.48 1.51 -5.30
CA ARG A 63 -24.77 2.22 -4.03
C ARG A 63 -25.80 1.51 -3.15
N THR A 64 -26.59 0.60 -3.70
CA THR A 64 -27.62 -0.14 -2.97
C THR A 64 -27.05 -1.43 -2.37
N SER A 65 -26.31 -2.22 -3.15
CA SER A 65 -25.74 -3.49 -2.68
C SER A 65 -24.33 -3.38 -2.07
N GLY A 66 -23.64 -2.26 -2.33
CA GLY A 66 -22.23 -2.06 -1.98
C GLY A 66 -21.25 -2.75 -2.94
N ASP A 67 -21.72 -3.43 -3.98
CA ASP A 67 -20.82 -4.15 -4.90
C ASP A 67 -19.89 -3.16 -5.61
N PHE A 68 -18.59 -3.40 -5.49
CA PHE A 68 -17.52 -2.57 -6.01
C PHE A 68 -16.64 -3.40 -6.95
N SER A 69 -16.21 -2.78 -8.05
CA SER A 69 -15.15 -3.33 -8.89
C SER A 69 -14.25 -2.26 -9.48
N VAL A 70 -12.98 -2.62 -9.69
CA VAL A 70 -11.98 -1.81 -10.38
C VAL A 70 -11.31 -2.67 -11.44
N LYS A 71 -11.24 -2.16 -12.67
CA LYS A 71 -10.50 -2.79 -13.76
C LYS A 71 -9.19 -2.02 -13.99
N LEU A 72 -8.07 -2.70 -13.80
CA LEU A 72 -6.73 -2.21 -14.11
C LEU A 72 -6.34 -2.56 -15.55
N GLY A 73 -5.39 -1.82 -16.11
CA GLY A 73 -4.81 -2.09 -17.43
C GLY A 73 -4.05 -3.42 -17.52
N GLY A 74 -3.76 -4.03 -16.38
CA GLY A 74 -3.14 -5.34 -16.25
C GLY A 74 -2.91 -5.66 -14.78
N ALA A 75 -2.52 -6.90 -14.50
CA ALA A 75 -2.07 -7.28 -13.16
C ALA A 75 -0.86 -6.43 -12.75
N CYS A 76 -0.73 -6.15 -11.46
CA CYS A 76 0.27 -5.24 -10.94
C CYS A 76 0.93 -5.80 -9.69
N LYS A 77 2.26 -5.79 -9.65
CA LYS A 77 3.04 -6.11 -8.45
C LYS A 77 3.56 -4.84 -7.81
N ILE A 78 3.44 -4.73 -6.49
CA ILE A 78 3.98 -3.62 -5.71
C ILE A 78 4.62 -4.14 -4.43
N THR A 79 5.48 -3.33 -3.83
CA THR A 79 5.98 -3.54 -2.48
C THR A 79 5.26 -2.61 -1.51
N LEU A 80 4.51 -3.17 -0.56
CA LEU A 80 3.74 -2.39 0.41
C LEU A 80 4.65 -1.82 1.52
N PRO A 81 4.64 -0.50 1.76
CA PRO A 81 5.27 0.09 2.93
C PRO A 81 4.47 -0.24 4.20
N PRO A 82 5.11 -0.30 5.40
CA PRO A 82 6.54 -0.10 5.67
C PRO A 82 7.36 -1.40 5.68
N ASP A 83 6.73 -2.57 5.75
CA ASP A 83 7.39 -3.85 6.01
C ASP A 83 7.90 -4.55 4.74
N ASN A 84 7.80 -3.88 3.59
CA ASN A 84 8.23 -4.38 2.27
C ASN A 84 7.60 -5.72 1.86
N TYR A 85 6.32 -5.92 2.22
CA TYR A 85 5.57 -7.09 1.74
C TYR A 85 5.28 -6.96 0.25
N VAL A 86 5.60 -8.00 -0.52
CA VAL A 86 5.23 -8.06 -1.93
C VAL A 86 3.73 -8.33 -2.04
N ALA A 87 3.01 -7.42 -2.69
CA ALA A 87 1.61 -7.56 -3.02
C ALA A 87 1.41 -7.68 -4.54
N THR A 88 0.42 -8.45 -4.94
CA THR A 88 -0.03 -8.59 -6.33
C THR A 88 -1.50 -8.24 -6.41
N TYR A 89 -1.81 -7.32 -7.32
CA TYR A 89 -3.14 -6.92 -7.73
C TYR A 89 -3.45 -7.62 -9.05
N SER A 90 -4.62 -8.22 -9.13
CA SER A 90 -5.17 -8.78 -10.36
C SER A 90 -5.63 -7.64 -11.28
N ASP A 91 -5.90 -7.96 -12.55
CA ASP A 91 -6.45 -6.98 -13.50
C ASP A 91 -7.85 -6.50 -13.10
N THR A 92 -8.54 -7.25 -12.24
CA THR A 92 -9.88 -6.99 -11.74
C THR A 92 -9.84 -7.15 -10.23
N ILE A 93 -10.30 -6.13 -9.51
CA ILE A 93 -10.45 -6.12 -8.07
C ILE A 93 -11.94 -5.99 -7.79
N THR A 94 -12.48 -6.81 -6.90
CA THR A 94 -13.90 -6.80 -6.53
C THR A 94 -14.08 -6.81 -5.03
N GLY A 95 -15.25 -6.39 -4.55
CA GLY A 95 -15.61 -6.53 -3.14
C GLY A 95 -16.93 -5.83 -2.84
N LYS A 96 -17.23 -5.71 -1.54
CA LYS A 96 -18.37 -4.96 -1.01
C LYS A 96 -17.87 -3.75 -0.22
N ILE A 97 -18.05 -2.56 -0.77
CA ILE A 97 -17.63 -1.30 -0.15
C ILE A 97 -18.77 -0.67 0.65
N VAL A 98 -18.44 -0.22 1.85
CA VAL A 98 -19.26 0.62 2.72
C VAL A 98 -18.35 1.67 3.36
N GLU A 99 -18.93 2.60 4.12
CA GLU A 99 -18.16 3.64 4.81
C GLU A 99 -17.05 3.02 5.69
N GLY A 100 -15.81 3.36 5.36
CA GLY A 100 -14.60 2.92 6.04
C GLY A 100 -14.23 1.45 5.84
N ARG A 101 -14.87 0.68 4.94
CA ARG A 101 -14.57 -0.76 4.79
C ARG A 101 -14.85 -1.31 3.40
N ILE A 102 -13.97 -2.20 2.95
CA ILE A 102 -14.21 -3.16 1.86
C ILE A 102 -14.20 -4.56 2.46
N ALA A 103 -15.27 -5.32 2.27
CA ALA A 103 -15.38 -6.73 2.63
C ALA A 103 -15.43 -7.59 1.36
N GLU A 104 -15.28 -8.92 1.51
CA GLU A 104 -15.34 -9.87 0.38
C GLU A 104 -14.39 -9.47 -0.76
N LEU A 105 -13.24 -8.88 -0.39
CA LEU A 105 -12.26 -8.36 -1.32
C LEU A 105 -11.59 -9.51 -2.04
N ASP A 106 -11.57 -9.43 -3.37
CA ASP A 106 -10.84 -10.34 -4.23
C ASP A 106 -9.94 -9.58 -5.21
N GLY A 107 -8.89 -10.25 -5.66
CA GLY A 107 -7.93 -9.70 -6.60
C GLY A 107 -6.69 -9.08 -5.96
N ILE A 108 -6.53 -9.09 -4.63
CA ILE A 108 -5.31 -8.65 -3.95
C ILE A 108 -4.72 -9.79 -3.12
N ARG A 109 -3.44 -10.11 -3.36
CA ARG A 109 -2.70 -11.10 -2.56
C ARG A 109 -1.39 -10.53 -2.06
N VAL A 110 -0.95 -10.99 -0.89
CA VAL A 110 0.36 -10.66 -0.30
C VAL A 110 1.18 -11.92 -0.10
N ARG A 111 2.50 -11.80 -0.23
CA ARG A 111 3.43 -12.91 0.01
C ARG A 111 3.94 -12.87 1.45
N ALA A 112 3.65 -13.92 2.22
CA ALA A 112 4.14 -14.10 3.58
C ALA A 112 4.38 -15.59 3.87
N PHE A 113 5.39 -15.92 4.68
CA PHE A 113 5.76 -17.30 5.03
C PHE A 113 5.86 -18.23 3.80
N PHE A 114 6.50 -17.75 2.73
CA PHE A 114 6.65 -18.45 1.44
C PHE A 114 5.36 -18.81 0.69
N LYS A 115 4.19 -18.34 1.16
CA LYS A 115 2.88 -18.54 0.53
C LYS A 115 2.24 -17.22 0.11
N TRP A 116 1.29 -17.29 -0.80
CA TRP A 116 0.42 -16.18 -1.17
C TRP A 116 -0.87 -16.24 -0.36
N TRP A 117 -1.26 -15.11 0.21
CA TRP A 117 -2.45 -14.97 1.03
C TRP A 117 -3.35 -13.89 0.45
N SER A 118 -4.63 -14.19 0.32
CA SER A 118 -5.62 -13.21 -0.14
C SER A 118 -5.90 -12.18 0.95
N ILE A 119 -5.97 -10.91 0.54
CA ILE A 119 -6.56 -9.85 1.36
C ILE A 119 -8.06 -9.89 1.09
N THR A 120 -8.82 -10.35 2.08
CA THR A 120 -10.28 -10.56 2.01
C THR A 120 -11.09 -9.37 2.50
N GLY A 121 -10.42 -8.38 3.11
CA GLY A 121 -11.05 -7.16 3.57
C GLY A 121 -10.04 -6.11 3.97
N ILE A 122 -10.48 -4.85 3.93
CA ILE A 122 -9.72 -3.68 4.35
C ILE A 122 -10.67 -2.78 5.11
N ARG A 123 -10.28 -2.27 6.28
CA ARG A 123 -11.10 -1.32 7.04
C ARG A 123 -10.27 -0.24 7.70
N SER A 124 -10.84 0.95 7.76
CA SER A 124 -10.34 2.06 8.56
C SER A 124 -10.66 1.83 10.05
N SER A 125 -9.74 2.22 10.91
CA SER A 125 -9.83 2.04 12.36
C SER A 125 -9.05 3.14 13.10
N GLY A 126 -9.65 4.34 13.19
CA GLY A 126 -8.97 5.52 13.71
C GLY A 126 -7.92 6.01 12.70
N ASP A 127 -6.68 6.20 13.15
CA ASP A 127 -5.56 6.63 12.30
C ASP A 127 -4.86 5.46 11.58
N ASP A 128 -5.48 4.29 11.57
CA ASP A 128 -4.91 3.05 11.04
C ASP A 128 -5.82 2.38 10.00
N ILE A 129 -5.20 1.64 9.09
CA ILE A 129 -5.84 0.68 8.20
C ILE A 129 -5.57 -0.74 8.69
N VAL A 130 -6.62 -1.54 8.74
CA VAL A 130 -6.57 -2.95 9.09
C VAL A 130 -6.85 -3.77 7.84
N PHE A 131 -5.90 -4.64 7.47
CA PHE A 131 -6.02 -5.61 6.40
C PHE A 131 -6.42 -6.97 6.96
N GLU A 132 -7.42 -7.60 6.39
CA GLU A 132 -7.89 -8.95 6.73
C GLU A 132 -7.25 -9.95 5.75
N VAL A 133 -6.28 -10.72 6.23
CA VAL A 133 -5.42 -11.60 5.42
C VAL A 133 -5.69 -13.04 5.82
N GLY A 134 -6.49 -13.75 5.04
CA GLY A 134 -7.00 -15.07 5.43
C GLY A 134 -7.75 -15.01 6.78
N MET A 135 -7.22 -15.65 7.82
CA MET A 135 -7.82 -15.70 9.17
C MET A 135 -7.17 -14.71 10.16
N VAL A 136 -6.22 -13.88 9.71
CA VAL A 136 -5.48 -12.94 10.56
C VAL A 136 -5.67 -11.50 10.10
N THR A 137 -5.28 -10.54 10.95
CA THR A 137 -5.32 -9.12 10.62
C THR A 137 -3.95 -8.48 10.75
N ALA A 138 -3.63 -7.55 9.85
CA ALA A 138 -2.45 -6.70 9.93
C ALA A 138 -2.88 -5.23 10.04
N LYS A 139 -2.25 -4.46 10.93
CA LYS A 139 -2.62 -3.06 11.21
C LYS A 139 -1.45 -2.14 10.87
N TYR A 140 -1.73 -1.07 10.14
CA TYR A 140 -0.74 -0.09 9.72
C TYR A 140 -1.29 1.32 9.79
N PRO A 141 -0.45 2.34 10.03
CA PRO A 141 -0.87 3.74 9.95
C PRO A 141 -1.46 4.09 8.59
N SER A 142 -2.61 4.78 8.57
CA SER A 142 -3.31 5.17 7.34
C SER A 142 -2.44 6.02 6.41
N LYS A 143 -1.64 6.92 6.98
CA LYS A 143 -0.68 7.79 6.27
C LYS A 143 0.31 7.06 5.36
N ASN A 144 0.55 5.75 5.59
CA ASN A 144 1.42 4.97 4.72
C ASN A 144 0.79 4.68 3.34
N PHE A 145 -0.52 4.94 3.21
CA PHE A 145 -1.33 4.66 2.03
C PHE A 145 -1.96 5.94 1.45
N ASP A 146 -1.44 7.12 1.80
CA ASP A 146 -1.93 8.38 1.23
C ASP A 146 -1.56 8.50 -0.26
N ASP A 147 -0.35 8.07 -0.61
CA ASP A 147 0.15 8.07 -1.98
C ASP A 147 0.07 6.67 -2.60
N SER A 148 -0.40 6.59 -3.83
CA SER A 148 -0.50 5.33 -4.58
C SER A 148 0.88 4.82 -5.03
N PRO A 149 1.25 3.57 -4.68
CA PRO A 149 2.52 2.99 -5.07
C PRO A 149 2.55 2.71 -6.58
N ALA A 150 3.67 3.01 -7.23
CA ALA A 150 3.87 2.72 -8.64
C ALA A 150 3.91 1.21 -8.90
N CYS A 151 3.41 0.80 -10.05
CA CYS A 151 3.45 -0.60 -10.44
C CYS A 151 4.88 -1.04 -10.79
N GLU A 152 5.42 -2.04 -10.07
CA GLU A 152 6.78 -2.55 -10.26
C GLU A 152 6.86 -3.66 -11.33
N GLY A 153 5.72 -4.13 -11.83
CA GLY A 153 5.68 -5.09 -12.93
C GLY A 153 4.29 -5.61 -13.26
N GLN A 154 4.11 -6.02 -14.51
CA GLN A 154 2.88 -6.64 -15.02
C GLN A 154 3.07 -8.15 -15.13
N HIS A 155 2.74 -8.89 -14.08
CA HIS A 155 2.66 -10.35 -14.14
C HIS A 155 1.31 -10.78 -13.60
N SER A 156 0.59 -11.58 -14.39
CA SER A 156 -0.69 -12.16 -14.02
C SER A 156 -0.59 -12.90 -12.69
N ALA A 157 -1.51 -12.64 -11.76
CA ALA A 157 -1.68 -13.45 -10.58
C ALA A 157 -2.20 -14.82 -11.03
N SER A 158 -1.31 -15.82 -11.12
CA SER A 158 -1.70 -17.23 -11.24
C SER A 158 -2.03 -17.82 -9.86
#